data_AF-A0A1E4US42-F1
#
_entry.id   AF-A0A1E4US42-F1
#
_cell.length_a   1.000
_cell.length_b   1.000
_cell.length_c   1.000
_cell.angle_alpha   90.00
_cell.angle_beta   90.00
_cell.angle_gamma   90.00
#
_symmetry.space_group_name_H-M   'P 1'
#
loop_
_entity.id
_entity.type
_entity.pdbx_description
1 polymer ?
#
loop_
_entity_poly.entity_id
_entity_poly.type
_entity_poly.pdbx_seq_one_letter_code
_entity_poly.pdbx_strand_id
1 'polypeptide(L)'
;MHNEAFTPLTFHRYNRPLRGLMIDNQPWFVARDIGLLMGHRHPERICHSMDDDQIDSVHIAHAGGEEKLSIISESGIYRALCRFTHPENRNLRRWLTQDVLPTLRDAQSPATSSPRRSLMTWDARRISLLEWQGELWIPLQALPAFAQGRATGKENTRANLLARWLR
;
A
#
# COMPACT_ATOMS: atom_id res chain seq x y z
N MET A 1 12.00 -6.97 13.25
CA MET A 1 11.58 -6.08 14.35
C MET A 1 11.88 -4.66 13.93
N HIS A 2 10.87 -3.94 13.45
CA HIS A 2 10.98 -2.51 13.15
C HIS A 2 11.10 -1.77 14.49
N ASN A 3 12.31 -1.28 14.79
CA ASN A 3 12.62 -0.58 16.04
C ASN A 3 12.39 0.94 15.92
N GLU A 4 11.68 1.36 14.87
CA GLU A 4 11.30 2.75 14.63
C GLU A 4 9.83 2.93 14.98
N ALA A 5 9.52 4.03 15.67
CA ALA A 5 8.16 4.39 15.98
C ALA A 5 7.47 4.98 14.75
N PHE A 6 6.28 4.45 14.44
CA PHE A 6 5.48 4.91 13.32
C PHE A 6 4.61 6.11 13.71
N THR A 7 4.45 7.06 12.79
CA THR A 7 3.49 8.17 12.92
C THR A 7 2.18 7.80 12.21
N PRO A 8 1.06 7.63 12.93
CA PRO A 8 -0.19 7.18 12.35
C PRO A 8 -0.97 8.34 11.72
N LEU A 9 -1.67 8.04 10.63
CA LEU A 9 -2.72 8.90 10.12
C LEU A 9 -3.99 8.67 10.96
N THR A 10 -4.53 9.74 11.54
CA THR A 10 -5.70 9.65 12.43
C THR A 10 -6.97 10.09 11.73
N PHE A 11 -7.94 9.18 11.69
CA PHE A 11 -9.29 9.42 11.18
C PHE A 11 -10.26 9.56 12.35
N HIS A 12 -11.39 10.22 12.15
CA HIS A 12 -12.40 10.38 13.20
C HIS A 12 -13.79 9.96 12.71
N ARG A 13 -14.50 9.19 13.54
CA ARG A 13 -15.92 8.85 13.34
C ARG A 13 -16.64 8.90 14.68
N TYR A 14 -17.72 9.68 14.77
CA TYR A 14 -18.50 9.86 16.01
C TYR A 14 -17.65 10.18 17.25
N ASN A 15 -16.70 11.10 17.11
CA ASN A 15 -15.75 11.49 18.15
C ASN A 15 -14.84 10.35 18.66
N ARG A 16 -14.70 9.27 17.89
CA ARG A 16 -13.77 8.16 18.15
C ARG A 16 -12.66 8.20 17.10
N PRO A 17 -11.37 8.22 17.52
CA PRO A 17 -10.26 8.17 16.59
C PRO A 17 -10.08 6.76 16.02
N LEU A 18 -9.56 6.69 14.81
CA LEU A 18 -9.02 5.49 14.18
C LEU A 18 -7.63 5.82 13.65
N ARG A 19 -6.61 5.23 14.26
CA ARG A 19 -5.23 5.35 13.79
C ARG A 19 -4.94 4.28 12.74
N GLY A 20 -4.51 4.73 11.56
CA GLY A 20 -4.12 3.90 10.42
C GLY A 20 -2.66 4.09 10.05
N LEU A 21 -2.03 3.03 9.56
CA LEU A 21 -0.62 2.92 9.21
C LEU A 21 -0.48 2.17 7.89
N MET A 22 0.54 2.53 7.10
CA MET A 22 0.97 1.73 5.96
C MET A 22 2.32 1.09 6.30
N ILE A 23 2.35 -0.24 6.33
CA ILE A 23 3.54 -1.04 6.59
C ILE A 23 3.67 -2.04 5.44
N ASP A 24 4.81 -2.05 4.76
CA ASP A 24 5.06 -2.93 3.61
C ASP A 24 3.97 -2.86 2.52
N ASN A 25 3.48 -1.63 2.24
CA ASN A 25 2.40 -1.37 1.28
C ASN A 25 1.05 -2.04 1.64
N GLN A 26 0.90 -2.49 2.89
CA GLN A 26 -0.33 -3.03 3.43
C GLN A 26 -0.91 -2.06 4.48
N PRO A 27 -2.23 -1.82 4.47
CA PRO A 27 -2.89 -1.03 5.48
C PRO A 27 -3.09 -1.80 6.79
N TRP A 28 -2.70 -1.15 7.88
CA TRP A 28 -2.81 -1.61 9.25
C TRP A 28 -3.52 -0.57 10.11
N PHE A 29 -4.24 -1.01 11.12
CA PHE A 29 -5.01 -0.13 11.99
C PHE A 29 -4.85 -0.53 13.44
N VAL A 30 -4.93 0.42 14.37
CA VAL A 30 -4.89 0.09 15.79
C VAL A 30 -6.12 -0.72 16.18
N ALA A 31 -5.90 -1.94 16.68
CA ALA A 31 -6.95 -2.91 16.94
C ALA A 31 -7.97 -2.39 17.98
N ARG A 32 -7.47 -1.69 19.01
CA ARG A 32 -8.30 -1.06 20.04
C ARG A 32 -9.29 -0.05 19.46
N ASP A 33 -8.84 0.76 18.51
CA ASP A 33 -9.65 1.81 17.89
C ASP A 33 -10.79 1.19 17.06
N ILE A 34 -10.50 0.13 16.29
CA ILE A 34 -11.51 -0.65 15.55
C ILE A 34 -12.51 -1.30 16.50
N GLY A 35 -12.04 -1.94 17.57
CA GLY A 35 -12.93 -2.57 18.55
C GLY A 35 -13.92 -1.59 19.17
N LEU A 36 -13.46 -0.37 19.48
CA LEU A 36 -14.32 0.71 19.96
C LEU A 36 -15.31 1.18 18.90
N LEU A 37 -14.90 1.31 17.63
CA LEU A 37 -15.80 1.70 16.53
C LEU A 37 -16.87 0.65 16.24
N MET A 38 -16.58 -0.62 16.47
CA MET A 38 -17.54 -1.73 16.38
C MET A 38 -18.47 -1.83 17.61
N GLY A 39 -18.24 -1.03 18.66
CA GLY A 39 -19.03 -1.05 19.88
C GLY A 39 -18.72 -2.22 20.82
N HIS A 40 -17.55 -2.85 20.69
CA HIS A 40 -17.14 -3.91 21.61
C HIS A 40 -16.86 -3.35 23.01
N ARG A 41 -17.39 -4.03 24.03
CA ARG A 41 -17.10 -3.75 25.45
C ARG A 41 -15.63 -3.97 25.80
N HIS A 42 -15.00 -4.94 25.14
CA HIS A 42 -13.63 -5.41 25.35
C HIS A 42 -12.86 -5.36 24.03
N PRO A 43 -12.51 -4.16 23.53
CA PRO A 43 -11.86 -3.98 22.23
C PRO A 43 -10.51 -4.71 22.12
N GLU A 44 -9.80 -4.89 23.23
CA GLU A 44 -8.54 -5.65 23.33
C GLU A 44 -8.67 -7.11 22.87
N ARG A 45 -9.88 -7.68 22.96
CA ARG A 45 -10.11 -9.09 22.65
C ARG A 45 -10.29 -9.37 21.16
N ILE A 46 -10.45 -8.32 20.33
CA ILE A 46 -10.57 -8.48 18.88
C ILE A 46 -9.36 -9.23 18.30
N CYS A 47 -8.20 -9.06 18.93
CA CYS A 47 -6.96 -9.69 18.55
C CYS A 47 -6.92 -11.21 18.77
N HIS A 48 -7.66 -11.75 19.74
CA HIS A 48 -7.54 -13.17 20.11
C HIS A 48 -8.03 -14.16 19.06
N SER A 49 -8.81 -13.70 18.08
CA SER A 49 -9.43 -14.57 17.08
C SER A 49 -8.84 -14.43 15.68
N MET A 50 -7.76 -13.65 15.54
CA MET A 50 -7.11 -13.44 14.26
C MET A 50 -5.91 -14.35 14.11
N ASP A 51 -5.51 -14.55 12.86
CA ASP A 51 -4.35 -15.36 12.50
C ASP A 51 -3.07 -14.49 12.55
N ASP A 52 -1.91 -15.12 12.50
CA ASP A 52 -0.60 -14.45 12.65
C ASP A 52 -0.32 -13.41 11.55
N ASP A 53 -0.93 -13.53 10.36
CA ASP A 53 -0.83 -12.56 9.27
C ASP A 53 -1.76 -11.35 9.44
N GLN A 54 -2.72 -11.44 10.36
CA GLN A 54 -3.77 -10.45 10.55
C GLN A 54 -3.48 -9.50 11.71
N ILE A 55 -2.48 -9.82 12.54
CA ILE A 55 -2.11 -9.06 13.72
C ILE A 55 -0.61 -8.84 13.75
N ASP A 56 -0.23 -7.66 14.19
CA ASP A 56 1.15 -7.37 14.59
C ASP A 56 1.16 -6.42 15.79
N SER A 57 2.35 -6.11 16.31
CA SER A 57 2.57 -5.12 17.36
C SER A 57 3.67 -4.15 16.97
N VAL A 58 3.35 -2.86 16.98
CA VAL A 58 4.26 -1.79 16.56
C VAL A 58 4.36 -0.70 17.62
N HIS A 59 5.48 0.02 17.62
CA HIS A 59 5.61 1.24 18.40
C HIS A 59 5.03 2.40 17.60
N ILE A 60 4.14 3.15 18.23
CA ILE A 60 3.47 4.30 17.64
C ILE A 60 3.91 5.55 18.39
N ALA A 61 4.41 6.54 17.66
CA ALA A 61 4.79 7.83 18.21
C ALA A 61 3.54 8.65 18.56
N HIS A 62 3.53 9.25 19.75
CA HIS A 62 2.51 10.18 20.20
C HIS A 62 3.14 11.39 20.89
N ALA A 63 2.35 12.45 21.12
CA ALA A 63 2.83 13.71 21.67
C ALA A 63 3.55 13.62 23.04
N GLY A 64 3.46 12.49 23.73
CA GLY A 64 4.05 12.26 25.05
C GLY A 64 5.00 11.07 25.12
N GLY A 65 5.39 10.48 23.98
CA GLY A 65 6.28 9.32 23.94
C GLY A 65 5.93 8.31 22.85
N GLU A 66 6.41 7.09 23.03
CA GLU A 66 6.11 5.96 22.15
C GLU A 66 5.29 4.93 22.91
N GLU A 67 4.21 4.44 22.29
CA GLU A 67 3.34 3.41 22.87
C GLU A 67 3.39 2.17 21.98
N LYS A 68 3.64 1.00 22.58
CA LYS A 68 3.54 -0.29 21.88
C LYS A 68 2.07 -0.69 21.79
N LEU A 69 1.54 -0.78 20.57
CA LEU A 69 0.14 -1.07 20.31
C LEU A 69 -0.03 -2.26 19.36
N SER A 70 -1.08 -3.04 19.59
CA SER A 70 -1.50 -4.09 18.67
C SER A 70 -2.24 -3.47 17.48
N ILE A 71 -1.84 -3.89 16.29
CA ILE A 71 -2.43 -3.49 15.03
C ILE A 71 -3.10 -4.69 14.35
N ILE A 72 -4.11 -4.40 13.55
CA ILE A 72 -4.86 -5.37 12.76
C ILE A 72 -4.79 -4.98 11.28
N SER A 73 -4.59 -5.96 10.42
CA SER A 73 -4.54 -5.74 8.97
C SER A 73 -5.94 -5.52 8.39
N GLU A 74 -6.02 -5.04 7.15
CA GLU A 74 -7.28 -4.92 6.41
C GLU A 74 -8.06 -6.25 6.34
N SER A 75 -7.37 -7.40 6.14
CA SER A 75 -8.02 -8.71 6.11
C SER A 75 -8.61 -9.08 7.48
N GLY A 76 -7.88 -8.81 8.57
CA GLY A 76 -8.36 -9.01 9.94
C GLY A 76 -9.60 -8.16 10.27
N ILE A 77 -9.64 -6.90 9.80
CA ILE A 77 -10.82 -6.03 9.97
C ILE A 77 -12.03 -6.64 9.27
N TYR A 78 -11.89 -7.06 8.01
CA TYR A 78 -13.02 -7.66 7.30
C TYR A 78 -13.49 -8.96 7.93
N ARG A 79 -12.58 -9.79 8.45
CA ARG A 79 -12.93 -10.96 9.28
C ARG A 79 -13.74 -10.55 10.51
N ALA A 80 -13.31 -9.53 11.24
CA ALA A 80 -14.03 -9.04 12.42
C ALA A 80 -15.43 -8.53 12.07
N LEU A 81 -15.55 -7.72 11.01
CA LEU A 81 -16.82 -7.17 10.54
C LEU A 81 -17.80 -8.24 10.08
N CYS A 82 -17.31 -9.31 9.45
CA CYS A 82 -18.13 -10.46 9.05
C CYS A 82 -18.56 -11.31 10.25
N ARG A 83 -17.67 -11.51 11.23
CA ARG A 83 -17.95 -12.30 12.43
C ARG A 83 -18.98 -11.65 13.34
N PHE A 84 -18.88 -10.34 13.53
CA PHE A 84 -19.75 -9.61 14.45
C PHE A 84 -20.86 -8.89 13.68
N THR A 85 -22.09 -9.41 13.78
CA THR A 85 -23.26 -8.83 13.13
C THR A 85 -23.80 -7.68 13.97
N HIS A 86 -23.31 -6.46 13.72
CA HIS A 86 -23.86 -5.23 14.30
C HIS A 86 -24.33 -4.28 13.18
N PRO A 87 -25.49 -3.60 13.31
CA PRO A 87 -26.01 -2.72 12.25
C PRO A 87 -25.04 -1.62 11.84
N GLU A 88 -24.31 -1.06 12.80
CA GLU A 88 -23.26 -0.05 12.58
C GLU A 88 -22.09 -0.58 11.74
N ASN A 89 -21.81 -1.88 11.76
CA ASN A 89 -20.67 -2.46 11.04
C ASN A 89 -20.81 -2.30 9.52
N ARG A 90 -22.04 -2.19 8.99
CA ARG A 90 -22.27 -1.89 7.56
C ARG A 90 -21.77 -0.50 7.20
N ASN A 91 -22.08 0.49 8.05
CA ASN A 91 -21.65 1.87 7.86
C ASN A 91 -20.15 2.01 8.10
N LEU A 92 -19.62 1.32 9.11
CA LEU A 92 -18.19 1.27 9.38
C LEU A 92 -17.42 0.67 8.20
N ARG A 93 -17.86 -0.47 7.67
CA ARG A 93 -17.28 -1.09 6.46
C ARG A 93 -17.27 -0.14 5.28
N ARG A 94 -18.39 0.56 5.04
CA ARG A 94 -18.52 1.53 3.95
C ARG A 94 -17.52 2.67 4.09
N TRP A 95 -17.46 3.28 5.27
CA TRP A 95 -16.52 4.36 5.58
C TRP A 95 -15.06 3.91 5.47
N LEU A 96 -14.73 2.72 5.97
CA LEU A 96 -13.39 2.15 5.83
C LEU A 96 -12.98 1.99 4.36
N THR A 97 -13.90 1.49 3.53
CA THR A 97 -13.61 1.15 2.13
C THR A 97 -13.62 2.38 1.23
N GLN A 98 -14.49 3.35 1.49
CA GLN A 98 -14.68 4.53 0.62
C GLN A 98 -13.82 5.72 1.02
N ASP A 99 -13.52 5.88 2.30
CA ASP A 99 -12.83 7.08 2.81
C ASP A 99 -11.46 6.74 3.37
N VAL A 100 -11.39 5.80 4.32
CA VAL A 100 -10.18 5.54 5.10
C VAL A 100 -9.09 4.88 4.25
N LEU A 101 -9.39 3.75 3.62
CA LEU A 101 -8.42 2.98 2.84
C LEU A 101 -7.86 3.76 1.65
N PRO A 102 -8.67 4.45 0.81
CA PRO A 102 -8.15 5.30 -0.25
C PRO A 102 -7.24 6.40 0.30
N THR A 103 -7.69 7.12 1.34
CA THR A 103 -6.90 8.22 1.93
C THR A 103 -5.57 7.71 2.49
N LEU A 104 -5.56 6.55 3.14
CA LEU A 104 -4.36 5.95 3.71
C LEU A 104 -3.36 5.52 2.61
N ARG A 105 -3.86 4.97 1.51
CA ARG A 105 -3.04 4.59 0.34
C ARG A 105 -2.50 5.83 -0.39
N ASP A 106 -3.32 6.85 -0.55
CA ASP A 106 -2.93 8.12 -1.18
C ASP A 106 -1.86 8.85 -0.35
N ALA A 107 -1.96 8.79 0.98
CA ALA A 107 -0.96 9.38 1.88
C ALA A 107 0.43 8.72 1.77
N GLN A 108 0.49 7.44 1.40
CA GLN A 108 1.75 6.74 1.14
C GLN A 108 2.29 7.04 -0.26
N SER A 109 1.42 7.40 -1.20
CA SER A 109 1.81 7.68 -2.57
C SER A 109 2.28 9.13 -2.69
N PRO A 110 3.60 9.41 -2.83
CA PRO A 110 4.05 10.79 -2.99
C PRO A 110 3.44 11.41 -4.25
N ALA A 111 3.24 12.72 -4.27
CA ALA A 111 2.67 13.48 -5.40
C ALA A 111 3.41 13.27 -6.76
N THR A 112 4.57 12.61 -6.75
CA THR A 112 5.30 12.12 -7.91
C THR A 112 4.67 10.88 -8.57
N SER A 113 3.65 10.25 -7.96
CA SER A 113 2.96 9.07 -8.50
C SER A 113 1.95 9.38 -9.62
N SER A 114 1.73 10.67 -9.91
CA SER A 114 1.02 11.06 -11.12
C SER A 114 1.88 10.73 -12.33
N PRO A 115 1.34 10.07 -13.38
CA PRO A 115 2.07 9.83 -14.62
C PRO A 115 2.64 11.14 -15.15
N ARG A 116 3.96 11.29 -15.13
CA ARG A 116 4.65 12.49 -15.62
C ARG A 116 5.31 12.19 -16.95
N ARG A 117 5.03 13.02 -17.95
CA ARG A 117 5.76 12.97 -19.21
C ARG A 117 7.08 13.68 -19.05
N SER A 118 8.15 12.93 -19.27
CA SER A 118 9.52 13.44 -19.31
C SER A 118 10.05 13.35 -20.74
N LEU A 119 11.04 14.16 -21.06
CA LEU A 119 11.58 14.25 -22.40
C LEU A 119 13.09 14.05 -22.34
N MET A 120 13.56 12.96 -22.94
CA MET A 120 14.98 12.62 -22.98
C MET A 120 15.52 12.80 -24.39
N THR A 121 16.75 13.27 -24.50
CA THR A 121 17.46 13.33 -25.78
C THR A 121 18.40 12.12 -25.88
N TRP A 122 18.24 11.31 -26.92
CA TRP A 122 19.09 10.16 -27.23
C TRP A 122 19.43 10.18 -28.71
N ASP A 123 20.71 10.11 -29.06
CA ASP A 123 21.18 10.12 -30.46
C ASP A 123 20.57 11.26 -31.31
N ALA A 124 20.63 12.49 -30.77
CA ALA A 124 20.02 13.69 -31.33
C ALA A 124 18.49 13.65 -31.54
N ARG A 125 17.78 12.63 -31.05
CA ARG A 125 16.31 12.51 -31.10
C ARG A 125 15.69 12.76 -29.73
N ARG A 126 14.53 13.41 -29.72
CA ARG A 126 13.73 13.65 -28.50
C ARG A 126 12.72 12.52 -28.32
N ILE A 127 12.78 11.82 -27.20
CA ILE A 127 11.89 10.71 -26.84
C ILE A 127 10.99 11.18 -25.71
N SER A 128 9.68 10.95 -25.83
CA SER A 128 8.76 11.11 -24.71
C SER A 128 8.75 9.84 -23.87
N LEU A 129 9.04 9.98 -22.59
CA LEU A 129 8.98 8.93 -21.58
C LEU A 129 7.82 9.22 -20.64
N LEU A 130 7.29 8.16 -20.06
CA LEU A 130 6.34 8.24 -18.98
C LEU A 130 7.03 7.76 -17.70
N GLU A 131 7.22 8.68 -16.77
CA GLU A 131 7.69 8.39 -15.43
C GLU A 131 6.48 7.93 -14.61
N TRP A 132 6.50 6.67 -14.17
CA TRP A 132 5.42 6.10 -13.36
C TRP A 132 5.94 5.00 -12.45
N GLN A 133 5.58 5.06 -11.16
CA GLN A 133 5.99 4.09 -10.13
C GLN A 133 7.52 3.88 -9.98
N GLY A 134 8.32 4.91 -10.32
CA GLY A 134 9.79 4.81 -10.28
C GLY A 134 10.41 4.13 -11.50
N GLU A 135 9.60 3.77 -12.49
CA GLU A 135 10.05 3.23 -13.77
C GLU A 135 9.85 4.22 -14.93
N LEU A 136 10.69 4.09 -15.95
CA LEU A 136 10.60 4.85 -17.20
C LEU A 136 9.97 3.98 -18.28
N TRP A 137 8.79 4.39 -18.73
CA TRP A 137 8.04 3.72 -19.78
C TRP A 137 8.26 4.44 -21.12
N ILE A 138 8.56 3.67 -22.16
CA ILE A 138 8.75 4.16 -23.53
C ILE A 138 7.59 3.65 -24.41
N PRO A 139 6.95 4.50 -25.22
CA PRO A 139 5.94 4.04 -26.18
C PRO A 139 6.49 2.96 -27.12
N LEU A 140 5.75 1.87 -27.33
CA LEU A 140 6.21 0.75 -28.17
C LEU A 140 6.56 1.18 -29.60
N GLN A 141 5.85 2.17 -30.16
CA GLN A 141 6.16 2.77 -31.46
C GLN A 141 7.54 3.42 -31.55
N ALA A 142 8.15 3.78 -30.41
CA ALA A 142 9.50 4.30 -30.34
C ALA A 142 10.56 3.16 -30.26
N LEU A 143 10.18 1.95 -29.84
CA LEU A 143 11.09 0.82 -29.60
C LEU A 143 11.79 0.18 -30.82
N PRO A 144 11.35 0.27 -32.10
CA PRO A 144 12.15 -0.22 -33.23
C PRO A 144 13.33 0.68 -33.60
N ALA A 145 13.28 1.96 -33.21
CA ALA A 145 14.31 2.95 -33.54
C ALA A 145 15.52 2.89 -32.58
N PHE A 146 15.31 2.46 -31.33
CA PHE A 146 16.37 2.38 -30.30
C PHE A 146 17.25 1.12 -30.44
N ALA A 147 16.66 0.01 -30.90
CA ALA A 147 17.38 -1.27 -31.03
C ALA A 147 18.46 -1.27 -32.12
N GLN A 148 18.40 -0.34 -33.08
CA GLN A 148 19.33 -0.27 -34.21
C GLN A 148 20.67 0.39 -33.85
N GLY A 149 20.74 1.07 -32.70
CA GLY A 149 21.90 1.85 -32.25
C GLY A 149 22.88 1.10 -31.34
N ARG A 150 23.07 -0.23 -31.49
CA ARG A 150 24.29 -0.95 -31.06
C ARG A 150 24.26 -2.41 -31.52
N ALA A 151 24.73 -2.68 -32.72
CA ALA A 151 25.09 -4.03 -33.15
C ALA A 151 26.55 -4.06 -33.62
N THR A 152 27.49 -3.65 -32.77
CA THR A 152 28.90 -4.02 -32.93
C THR A 152 29.49 -4.35 -31.58
N GLY A 153 29.73 -5.65 -31.35
CA GLY A 153 30.51 -6.18 -30.23
C GLY A 153 29.77 -7.25 -29.44
N LYS A 154 30.01 -8.52 -29.81
CA LYS A 154 30.16 -9.76 -28.99
C LYS A 154 29.46 -9.76 -27.61
N GLU A 155 28.67 -10.73 -27.17
CA GLU A 155 28.55 -12.15 -27.46
C GLU A 155 27.27 -12.68 -26.78
N ASN A 156 26.47 -13.44 -27.52
CA ASN A 156 25.83 -14.70 -27.15
C ASN A 156 25.44 -14.99 -25.67
N THR A 157 24.27 -14.53 -25.17
CA THR A 157 23.48 -15.28 -24.15
C THR A 157 22.00 -14.86 -23.98
N ARG A 158 21.21 -14.55 -25.03
CA ARG A 158 19.75 -14.30 -24.84
C ARG A 158 18.81 -14.87 -25.92
N ALA A 159 19.31 -15.73 -26.81
CA ALA A 159 18.46 -16.36 -27.83
C ALA A 159 17.54 -17.48 -27.30
N ASN A 160 17.61 -17.84 -26.02
CA ASN A 160 16.91 -19.04 -25.50
C ASN A 160 15.68 -18.76 -24.61
N LEU A 161 15.26 -17.50 -24.42
CA LEU A 161 14.11 -17.20 -23.54
C LEU A 161 12.77 -17.09 -24.28
N LEU A 162 12.77 -16.86 -25.60
CA LEU A 162 11.53 -16.73 -26.39
C LEU A 162 11.05 -18.04 -27.04
N ALA A 163 11.85 -19.10 -27.02
CA ALA A 163 11.47 -20.40 -27.60
C ALA A 163 10.58 -21.26 -26.67
N ARG A 164 10.33 -20.83 -25.42
CA ARG A 164 9.64 -21.65 -24.41
C ARG A 164 8.19 -21.25 -24.12
N TRP A 165 7.63 -20.31 -24.89
CA TRP A 165 6.26 -19.79 -24.72
C TRP A 165 5.35 -20.01 -25.95
N LEU A 166 5.73 -20.93 -26.85
CA LEU A 166 4.88 -21.40 -27.95
C LEU A 166 4.90 -22.94 -28.06
N ARG A 167 4.50 -23.62 -26.99
CA ARG A 167 3.90 -24.96 -27.06
C ARG A 167 2.74 -25.05 -26.09
#